data_AF-A0A662PGI0-F1
#
_entry.id   AF-A0A662PGI0-F1
#
_cell.length_a   1.000
_cell.length_b   1.000
_cell.length_c   1.000
_cell.angle_alpha   90.00
_cell.angle_beta   90.00
_cell.angle_gamma   90.00
#
_symmetry.space_group_name_H-M   'P 1'
#
loop_
_entity.id
_entity.type
_entity.pdbx_description
1 polymer ?
#
loop_
_entity_poly.entity_id
_entity_poly.type
_entity_poly.pdbx_seq_one_letter_code
_entity_poly.pdbx_strand_id
1 'polypeptide(L)'
;MLRLKSFRFTIEFLLVISILTLTANAIDVRKYRDDTYEGYVYEFPSSVFENLPPMPSNLFEVAEKYKYAKITARVLTEDYYLQPEFYPSWFLTANKTFKREPRLHGVAGYGIYPSTMDIYIKDEKEFRVYAIMHASWGVEVYQGVMVKPIYDKEKFDVKVIEPGECVLLPPTYPNFSMGWAKKLVLEIKIKKPLYHEEEILIKDDIPPEDIDRAWREQYGSKYRSGGSILELQQPRLRIKIIPLYVNSTTSPFGEIGRLNKLTHVLLPIIITILIIIGVVIAKKFKRKDNSIL
;
A
#
# COMPACT_ATOMS: atom_id res chain seq x y z
N MET A 1 44.04 31.66 -37.48
CA MET A 1 42.77 31.11 -38.01
C MET A 1 42.30 29.80 -37.32
N LEU A 2 43.02 29.26 -36.30
CA LEU A 2 42.67 27.99 -35.63
C LEU A 2 41.74 28.09 -34.39
N ARG A 3 41.47 29.30 -33.84
CA ARG A 3 40.74 29.46 -32.56
C ARG A 3 39.21 29.49 -32.64
N LEU A 4 38.61 29.61 -33.83
CA LEU A 4 37.14 29.61 -33.97
C LEU A 4 36.53 28.21 -34.02
N LYS A 5 37.31 27.17 -34.34
CA LYS A 5 36.82 25.78 -34.38
C LYS A 5 36.57 25.20 -32.98
N SER A 6 37.36 25.55 -31.97
CA SER A 6 37.19 24.96 -30.63
C SER A 6 35.95 25.48 -29.88
N PHE A 7 35.48 26.70 -30.20
CA PHE A 7 34.33 27.31 -29.52
C PHE A 7 32.98 26.78 -30.04
N ARG A 8 32.89 26.44 -31.34
CA ARG A 8 31.72 25.73 -31.88
C ARG A 8 31.59 24.34 -31.26
N PHE A 9 32.71 23.65 -31.07
CA PHE A 9 32.74 22.32 -30.47
C PHE A 9 32.25 22.31 -29.01
N THR A 10 32.54 23.36 -28.23
CA THR A 10 32.10 23.44 -26.83
C THR A 10 30.60 23.66 -26.69
N ILE A 11 30.00 24.46 -27.59
CA ILE A 11 28.55 24.71 -27.58
C ILE A 11 27.78 23.46 -28.04
N GLU A 12 28.23 22.81 -29.11
CA GLU A 12 27.61 21.56 -29.60
C GLU A 12 27.70 20.44 -28.56
N PHE A 13 28.85 20.31 -27.87
CA PHE A 13 29.03 19.32 -26.81
C PHE A 13 28.12 19.57 -25.59
N LEU A 14 27.94 20.83 -25.18
CA LEU A 14 27.01 21.18 -24.10
C LEU A 14 25.55 20.93 -24.49
N LEU A 15 25.18 21.18 -25.75
CA LEU A 15 23.83 20.91 -26.26
C LEU A 15 23.54 19.40 -26.30
N VAL A 16 24.53 18.58 -26.70
CA VAL A 16 24.43 17.12 -26.67
C VAL A 16 24.33 16.58 -25.24
N ILE A 17 25.09 17.12 -24.27
CA ILE A 17 24.96 16.74 -22.85
C ILE A 17 23.61 17.17 -22.27
N SER A 18 23.07 18.32 -22.69
CA SER A 18 21.75 18.81 -22.25
C SER A 18 20.63 17.91 -22.78
N ILE A 19 20.72 17.48 -24.04
CA ILE A 19 19.78 16.52 -24.64
C ILE A 19 19.94 15.15 -23.97
N LEU A 20 21.17 14.70 -23.70
CA LEU A 20 21.43 13.43 -23.00
C LEU A 20 20.91 13.44 -21.56
N THR A 21 20.99 14.56 -20.83
CA THR A 21 20.43 14.67 -19.47
C THR A 21 18.90 14.83 -19.47
N LEU A 22 18.32 15.50 -20.47
CA LEU A 22 16.86 15.50 -20.71
C LEU A 22 16.35 14.11 -21.09
N THR A 23 17.11 13.31 -21.83
CA THR A 23 16.75 11.91 -22.11
C THR A 23 17.06 10.97 -20.94
N ALA A 24 18.13 11.20 -20.16
CA ALA A 24 18.45 10.38 -18.99
C ALA A 24 17.42 10.57 -17.87
N ASN A 25 16.87 11.78 -17.72
CA ASN A 25 15.73 12.03 -16.83
C ASN A 25 14.36 11.68 -17.45
N ALA A 26 14.32 11.38 -18.76
CA ALA A 26 13.16 10.74 -19.41
C ALA A 26 13.28 9.20 -19.41
N ILE A 27 14.41 8.66 -18.96
CA ILE A 27 14.64 7.24 -18.66
C ILE A 27 14.53 7.07 -17.14
N ASP A 28 13.38 7.40 -16.57
CA ASP A 28 13.03 6.96 -15.21
C ASP A 28 11.54 6.67 -15.03
N VAL A 29 10.87 6.12 -16.06
CA VAL A 29 9.47 5.66 -15.91
C VAL A 29 9.13 4.39 -16.72
N ARG A 30 10.07 3.79 -17.48
CA ARG A 30 9.76 2.58 -18.29
C ARG A 30 10.68 1.40 -18.03
N LYS A 31 10.90 1.13 -16.75
CA LYS A 31 11.13 -0.23 -16.26
C LYS A 31 10.11 -0.60 -15.19
N TYR A 32 8.87 -0.11 -15.32
CA TYR A 32 7.72 -0.98 -15.05
C TYR A 32 7.80 -2.08 -16.10
N ARG A 33 8.51 -3.14 -15.71
CA ARG A 33 8.40 -4.46 -16.30
C ARG A 33 6.91 -4.70 -16.54
N ASP A 34 6.56 -5.20 -17.73
CA ASP A 34 5.21 -5.68 -18.02
C ASP A 34 4.66 -6.43 -16.80
N ASP A 35 3.71 -5.80 -16.09
CA ASP A 35 3.06 -6.35 -14.89
C ASP A 35 1.97 -7.36 -15.29
N THR A 36 2.01 -7.86 -16.53
CA THR A 36 1.39 -9.14 -16.86
C THR A 36 2.21 -10.21 -16.15
N TYR A 37 1.76 -10.62 -14.97
CA TYR A 37 2.29 -11.65 -14.06
C TYR A 37 2.47 -13.06 -14.68
N GLU A 38 2.45 -13.21 -16.01
CA GLU A 38 2.64 -14.44 -16.80
C GLU A 38 4.02 -15.12 -16.63
N GLY A 39 4.83 -14.70 -15.65
CA GLY A 39 6.19 -15.21 -15.43
C GLY A 39 6.52 -15.61 -13.99
N TYR A 40 5.57 -15.59 -13.06
CA TYR A 40 5.86 -16.07 -11.70
C TYR A 40 5.82 -17.60 -11.67
N VAL A 41 6.96 -18.22 -11.35
CA VAL A 41 7.09 -19.68 -11.25
C VAL A 41 7.08 -20.08 -9.78
N TYR A 42 6.08 -20.85 -9.37
CA TYR A 42 6.03 -21.46 -8.05
C TYR A 42 6.98 -22.66 -7.98
N GLU A 43 7.85 -22.68 -6.98
CA GLU A 43 8.78 -23.79 -6.70
C GLU A 43 8.17 -24.84 -5.75
N PHE A 44 6.85 -24.85 -5.62
CA PHE A 44 6.07 -25.70 -4.73
C PHE A 44 4.86 -26.30 -5.48
N PRO A 45 4.28 -27.41 -5.01
CA PRO A 45 3.21 -28.08 -5.74
C PRO A 45 1.94 -27.23 -5.81
N SER A 46 1.19 -27.36 -6.92
CA SER A 46 -0.09 -26.67 -7.10
C SER A 46 -1.16 -27.08 -6.08
N SER A 47 -0.97 -28.19 -5.36
CA SER A 47 -1.85 -28.63 -4.27
C SER A 47 -1.96 -27.60 -3.13
N VAL A 48 -1.02 -26.66 -3.01
CA VAL A 48 -1.13 -25.52 -2.08
C VAL A 48 -2.44 -24.73 -2.29
N PHE A 49 -2.94 -24.68 -3.53
CA PHE A 49 -4.15 -23.94 -3.91
C PHE A 49 -5.39 -24.83 -4.08
N GLU A 50 -5.32 -26.13 -3.78
CA GLU A 50 -6.35 -27.10 -4.20
C GLU A 50 -7.75 -26.84 -3.63
N ASN A 51 -7.84 -26.16 -2.49
CA ASN A 51 -9.11 -25.82 -1.84
C ASN A 51 -9.59 -24.40 -2.17
N LEU A 52 -8.85 -23.65 -2.98
CA LEU A 52 -9.23 -22.28 -3.35
C LEU A 52 -10.19 -22.28 -4.54
N PRO A 53 -11.07 -21.26 -4.65
CA PRO A 53 -11.81 -21.05 -5.88
C PRO A 53 -10.86 -20.86 -7.07
N PRO A 54 -11.29 -21.15 -8.30
CA PRO A 54 -10.50 -20.84 -9.50
C PRO A 54 -10.12 -19.36 -9.52
N MET A 55 -8.85 -19.08 -9.84
CA MET A 55 -8.35 -17.71 -9.90
C MET A 55 -9.09 -16.91 -10.99
N PRO A 56 -9.69 -15.75 -10.67
CA PRO A 56 -10.30 -14.88 -11.67
C PRO A 56 -9.28 -14.38 -12.69
N SER A 57 -9.64 -14.34 -13.97
CA SER A 57 -8.72 -13.93 -15.05
C SER A 57 -8.30 -12.45 -14.96
N ASN A 58 -9.09 -11.63 -14.27
CA ASN A 58 -8.85 -10.20 -14.01
C ASN A 58 -8.39 -9.93 -12.56
N LEU A 59 -7.95 -10.96 -11.82
CA LEU A 59 -7.54 -10.84 -10.41
C LEU A 59 -6.60 -9.66 -10.17
N PHE A 60 -5.55 -9.53 -10.99
CA PHE A 60 -4.53 -8.51 -10.83
C PHE A 60 -5.04 -7.09 -11.07
N GLU A 61 -5.92 -6.89 -12.05
CA GLU A 61 -6.56 -5.59 -12.29
C GLU A 61 -7.41 -5.18 -11.08
N VAL A 62 -8.14 -6.13 -10.49
CA VAL A 62 -8.97 -5.89 -9.30
C VAL A 62 -8.10 -5.66 -8.06
N ALA A 63 -7.03 -6.43 -7.88
CA ALA A 63 -6.06 -6.25 -6.81
C ALA A 63 -5.38 -4.88 -6.88
N GLU A 64 -5.01 -4.42 -8.08
CA GLU A 64 -4.46 -3.09 -8.30
C GLU A 64 -5.47 -2.00 -7.92
N LYS A 65 -6.71 -2.10 -8.40
CA LYS A 65 -7.78 -1.14 -8.04
C LYS A 65 -8.00 -1.10 -6.53
N TYR A 66 -7.97 -2.24 -5.85
CA TYR A 66 -8.13 -2.30 -4.39
C TYR A 66 -6.93 -1.69 -3.66
N LYS A 67 -5.70 -2.04 -4.07
CA LYS A 67 -4.44 -1.51 -3.51
C LYS A 67 -4.39 0.02 -3.53
N TYR A 68 -4.88 0.64 -4.61
CA TYR A 68 -4.92 2.09 -4.78
C TYR A 68 -6.26 2.72 -4.35
N ALA A 69 -7.07 2.01 -3.55
CA ALA A 69 -8.35 2.46 -3.02
C ALA A 69 -9.34 2.98 -4.08
N LYS A 70 -9.24 2.51 -5.34
CA LYS A 70 -10.21 2.77 -6.41
C LYS A 70 -11.51 1.97 -6.23
N ILE A 71 -11.43 0.86 -5.49
CA ILE A 71 -12.56 0.03 -5.04
C ILE A 71 -12.34 -0.35 -3.57
N THR A 72 -13.39 -0.85 -2.91
CA THR A 72 -13.33 -1.33 -1.51
C THR A 72 -13.71 -2.81 -1.41
N ALA A 73 -13.47 -3.43 -0.26
CA ALA A 73 -13.79 -4.86 -0.07
C ALA A 73 -15.30 -5.14 -0.12
N ARG A 74 -16.15 -4.10 -0.11
CA ARG A 74 -17.59 -4.20 -0.35
C ARG A 74 -17.90 -4.95 -1.66
N VAL A 75 -17.18 -4.63 -2.74
CA VAL A 75 -17.47 -5.17 -4.09
C VAL A 75 -16.68 -6.42 -4.43
N LEU A 76 -15.77 -6.87 -3.55
CA LEU A 76 -14.96 -8.06 -3.78
C LEU A 76 -15.75 -9.33 -3.44
N THR A 77 -15.72 -10.34 -4.29
CA THR A 77 -16.26 -11.67 -4.02
C THR A 77 -15.17 -12.60 -3.49
N GLU A 78 -15.56 -13.75 -2.93
CA GLU A 78 -14.63 -14.73 -2.32
C GLU A 78 -13.56 -15.23 -3.29
N ASP A 79 -13.90 -15.37 -4.57
CA ASP A 79 -12.99 -15.73 -5.66
C ASP A 79 -11.80 -14.78 -5.81
N TYR A 80 -11.90 -13.52 -5.38
CA TYR A 80 -10.77 -12.58 -5.38
C TYR A 80 -9.97 -12.68 -4.08
N TYR A 81 -10.60 -12.41 -2.94
CA TYR A 81 -9.84 -12.24 -1.69
C TYR A 81 -9.38 -13.56 -1.05
N LEU A 82 -9.86 -14.72 -1.53
CA LEU A 82 -9.27 -16.00 -1.15
C LEU A 82 -8.03 -16.35 -1.98
N GLN A 83 -7.71 -15.62 -3.05
CA GLN A 83 -6.46 -15.80 -3.77
C GLN A 83 -5.32 -15.14 -3.01
N PRO A 84 -4.28 -15.86 -2.58
CA PRO A 84 -3.14 -15.23 -1.92
C PRO A 84 -2.41 -14.23 -2.84
N GLU A 85 -2.49 -14.40 -4.16
CA GLU A 85 -1.99 -13.47 -5.18
C GLU A 85 -2.64 -12.08 -5.12
N PHE A 86 -3.82 -11.96 -4.50
CA PHE A 86 -4.48 -10.68 -4.27
C PHE A 86 -3.70 -9.76 -3.33
N TYR A 87 -2.89 -10.33 -2.43
CA TYR A 87 -2.29 -9.60 -1.32
C TYR A 87 -0.87 -9.12 -1.64
N PRO A 88 -0.48 -7.92 -1.16
CA PRO A 88 0.90 -7.49 -1.21
C PRO A 88 1.79 -8.50 -0.49
N SER A 89 3.01 -8.70 -0.98
CA SER A 89 4.04 -9.62 -0.46
C SER A 89 3.92 -11.10 -0.82
N TRP A 90 2.79 -11.60 -1.34
CA TRP A 90 2.67 -13.02 -1.71
C TRP A 90 3.86 -13.51 -2.56
N PHE A 91 4.14 -12.80 -3.64
CA PHE A 91 5.25 -13.11 -4.55
C PHE A 91 6.65 -12.92 -3.95
N LEU A 92 6.78 -12.34 -2.76
CA LEU A 92 8.06 -12.21 -2.05
C LEU A 92 8.27 -13.37 -1.06
N THR A 93 7.18 -14.01 -0.62
CA THR A 93 7.19 -14.97 0.49
C THR A 93 6.75 -16.37 0.07
N ALA A 94 5.89 -16.54 -0.95
CA ALA A 94 5.28 -17.81 -1.33
C ALA A 94 6.31 -18.94 -1.48
N ASN A 95 7.33 -18.75 -2.32
CA ASN A 95 8.38 -19.76 -2.52
C ASN A 95 9.21 -20.00 -1.25
N LYS A 96 9.39 -19.01 -0.37
CA LYS A 96 10.09 -19.22 0.90
C LYS A 96 9.24 -20.01 1.89
N THR A 97 7.94 -19.78 1.89
CA THR A 97 6.98 -20.38 2.82
C THR A 97 6.59 -21.81 2.43
N PHE A 98 6.38 -22.08 1.13
CA PHE A 98 5.81 -23.35 0.66
C PHE A 98 6.81 -24.25 -0.06
N LYS A 99 8.04 -23.79 -0.29
CA LYS A 99 9.12 -24.70 -0.72
C LYS A 99 9.42 -25.67 0.42
N ARG A 100 9.91 -26.85 0.04
CA ARG A 100 10.11 -28.07 0.85
C ARG A 100 11.01 -27.92 2.10
N GLU A 101 11.43 -26.71 2.48
CA GLU A 101 12.23 -26.44 3.68
C GLU A 101 11.34 -25.89 4.82
N PRO A 102 11.17 -26.65 5.92
CA PRO A 102 10.11 -26.43 6.93
C PRO A 102 10.40 -25.29 7.92
N ARG A 103 11.21 -24.30 7.55
CA ARG A 103 11.76 -23.32 8.51
C ARG A 103 10.92 -22.04 8.67
N LEU A 104 9.84 -21.87 7.89
CA LEU A 104 9.07 -20.63 7.83
C LEU A 104 7.56 -20.83 8.00
N HIS A 105 7.14 -21.93 8.64
CA HIS A 105 5.73 -22.10 9.04
C HIS A 105 5.52 -21.53 10.43
N GLY A 106 4.40 -20.82 10.60
CA GLY A 106 4.03 -20.18 11.84
C GLY A 106 2.95 -20.97 12.59
N VAL A 107 3.05 -21.00 13.91
CA VAL A 107 1.91 -21.38 14.77
C VAL A 107 0.96 -20.20 15.02
N ALA A 108 1.34 -19.01 14.56
CA ALA A 108 0.51 -17.82 14.63
C ALA A 108 0.80 -16.87 13.47
N GLY A 109 -0.21 -16.08 13.12
CA GLY A 109 -0.08 -14.99 12.16
C GLY A 109 -1.38 -14.73 11.42
N TYR A 110 -1.83 -13.48 11.45
CA TYR A 110 -2.94 -13.01 10.64
C TYR A 110 -2.76 -11.50 10.42
N GLY A 111 -3.48 -10.94 9.45
CA GLY A 111 -3.39 -9.53 9.06
C GLY A 111 -4.72 -8.98 8.58
N ILE A 112 -4.76 -7.65 8.40
CA ILE A 112 -5.86 -6.94 7.76
C ILE A 112 -5.30 -6.18 6.56
N TYR A 113 -5.95 -6.32 5.41
CA TYR A 113 -5.58 -5.68 4.16
C TYR A 113 -6.74 -4.82 3.61
N PRO A 114 -6.52 -3.51 3.34
CA PRO A 114 -5.32 -2.75 3.66
C PRO A 114 -5.12 -2.58 5.16
N SER A 115 -3.88 -2.34 5.59
CA SER A 115 -3.53 -2.08 6.99
C SER A 115 -3.69 -0.60 7.37
N THR A 116 -3.93 0.28 6.40
CA THR A 116 -4.21 1.71 6.62
C THR A 116 -5.22 2.20 5.59
N MET A 117 -6.15 3.05 6.03
CA MET A 117 -7.20 3.63 5.19
C MET A 117 -7.42 5.10 5.58
N ASP A 118 -7.52 5.96 4.57
CA ASP A 118 -7.91 7.36 4.73
C ASP A 118 -9.36 7.52 4.27
N ILE A 119 -10.22 7.98 5.16
CA ILE A 119 -11.65 8.18 4.93
C ILE A 119 -11.95 9.66 5.01
N TYR A 120 -12.29 10.25 3.87
CA TYR A 120 -12.71 11.64 3.80
C TYR A 120 -14.22 11.72 4.01
N ILE A 121 -14.64 12.52 4.98
CA ILE A 121 -16.05 12.76 5.28
C ILE A 121 -16.33 14.25 5.15
N LYS A 122 -17.55 14.62 4.77
CA LYS A 122 -18.03 15.99 4.75
C LYS A 122 -19.09 16.20 5.82
N ASP A 123 -20.26 15.57 5.61
CA ASP A 123 -21.45 15.74 6.45
C ASP A 123 -22.02 14.38 6.92
N GLU A 124 -21.33 13.29 6.63
CA GLU A 124 -21.71 11.93 6.99
C GLU A 124 -21.73 11.76 8.51
N LYS A 125 -22.85 11.25 9.03
CA LYS A 125 -22.98 10.86 10.45
C LYS A 125 -22.71 9.38 10.67
N GLU A 126 -22.74 8.60 9.60
CA GLU A 126 -22.58 7.16 9.64
C GLU A 126 -22.01 6.68 8.30
N PHE A 127 -21.06 5.76 8.36
CA PHE A 127 -20.51 5.10 7.18
C PHE A 127 -19.95 3.72 7.54
N ARG A 128 -19.60 2.95 6.51
CA ARG A 128 -19.00 1.63 6.67
C ARG A 128 -17.60 1.57 6.07
N VAL A 129 -16.71 0.93 6.80
CA VAL A 129 -15.36 0.60 6.33
C VAL A 129 -15.30 -0.89 6.03
N TYR A 130 -14.69 -1.22 4.89
CA TYR A 130 -14.59 -2.58 4.37
C TYR A 130 -13.12 -2.91 4.16
N ALA A 131 -12.63 -3.92 4.88
CA ALA A 131 -11.29 -4.47 4.73
C ALA A 131 -11.36 -5.99 4.63
N ILE A 132 -10.22 -6.67 4.48
CA ILE A 132 -10.13 -8.12 4.48
C ILE A 132 -9.20 -8.56 5.60
N MET A 133 -9.68 -9.40 6.50
CA MET A 133 -8.87 -10.05 7.51
C MET A 133 -8.49 -11.46 7.05
N HIS A 134 -7.24 -11.87 7.26
CA HIS A 134 -6.77 -13.14 6.73
C HIS A 134 -5.67 -13.76 7.60
N ALA A 135 -5.57 -15.09 7.62
CA ALA A 135 -4.42 -15.78 8.18
C ALA A 135 -3.15 -15.47 7.33
N SER A 136 -1.99 -15.42 7.97
CA SER A 136 -0.71 -15.26 7.28
C SER A 136 -0.37 -16.51 6.46
N TRP A 137 0.60 -16.38 5.56
CA TRP A 137 1.15 -17.48 4.78
C TRP A 137 1.83 -18.51 5.70
N GLY A 138 1.61 -19.80 5.47
CA GLY A 138 2.35 -20.83 6.19
C GLY A 138 1.85 -21.10 7.61
N VAL A 139 0.62 -20.72 7.96
CA VAL A 139 0.06 -20.93 9.29
C VAL A 139 -0.54 -22.33 9.38
N GLU A 140 -0.08 -23.13 10.34
CA GLU A 140 -0.44 -24.57 10.44
C GLU A 140 -1.67 -24.84 11.33
N VAL A 141 -2.15 -23.82 12.06
CA VAL A 141 -3.16 -23.98 13.13
C VAL A 141 -4.25 -22.91 13.02
N TYR A 142 -5.46 -23.24 13.46
CA TYR A 142 -6.56 -22.28 13.56
C TYR A 142 -6.18 -21.11 14.47
N GLN A 143 -6.56 -19.89 14.07
CA GLN A 143 -6.30 -18.65 14.78
C GLN A 143 -7.61 -18.06 15.29
N GLY A 144 -7.83 -18.08 16.60
CA GLY A 144 -8.94 -17.38 17.24
C GLY A 144 -8.55 -15.95 17.60
N VAL A 145 -9.24 -14.96 17.08
CA VAL A 145 -8.92 -13.54 17.27
C VAL A 145 -10.17 -12.75 17.64
N MET A 146 -10.07 -11.85 18.62
CA MET A 146 -11.08 -10.83 18.85
C MET A 146 -10.66 -9.52 18.17
N VAL A 147 -11.52 -8.99 17.31
CA VAL A 147 -11.36 -7.69 16.66
C VAL A 147 -11.79 -6.61 17.65
N LYS A 148 -10.83 -5.79 18.10
CA LYS A 148 -11.05 -4.75 19.10
C LYS A 148 -10.79 -3.36 18.53
N PRO A 149 -11.86 -2.59 18.23
CA PRO A 149 -11.70 -1.20 17.85
C PRO A 149 -11.30 -0.34 19.06
N ILE A 150 -10.29 0.50 18.87
CA ILE A 150 -9.79 1.49 19.84
C ILE A 150 -10.02 2.88 19.24
N TYR A 151 -10.83 3.68 19.92
CA TYR A 151 -11.31 4.98 19.44
C TYR A 151 -11.81 5.84 20.61
N ASP A 152 -12.01 7.14 20.35
CA ASP A 152 -12.68 8.05 21.29
C ASP A 152 -14.19 7.77 21.31
N LYS A 153 -14.67 7.14 22.39
CA LYS A 153 -16.07 6.76 22.58
C LYS A 153 -17.03 7.93 22.70
N GLU A 154 -16.53 9.13 23.00
CA GLU A 154 -17.36 10.33 23.01
C GLU A 154 -17.66 10.84 21.60
N LYS A 155 -16.75 10.60 20.66
CA LYS A 155 -16.86 11.04 19.26
C LYS A 155 -17.45 9.98 18.36
N PHE A 156 -17.18 8.70 18.63
CA PHE A 156 -17.58 7.60 17.77
C PHE A 156 -18.38 6.51 18.50
N ASP A 157 -19.19 5.78 17.75
CA ASP A 157 -19.65 4.42 18.06
C ASP A 157 -19.21 3.52 16.90
N VAL A 158 -18.44 2.47 17.20
CA VAL A 158 -17.87 1.57 16.20
C VAL A 158 -18.32 0.15 16.50
N LYS A 159 -18.93 -0.50 15.51
CA LYS A 159 -19.41 -1.87 15.60
C LYS A 159 -18.78 -2.75 14.54
N VAL A 160 -18.35 -3.94 14.93
CA VAL A 160 -17.90 -4.98 14.00
C VAL A 160 -19.13 -5.76 13.53
N ILE A 161 -19.47 -5.62 12.26
CA ILE A 161 -20.68 -6.23 11.66
C ILE A 161 -20.37 -7.60 11.08
N GLU A 162 -19.28 -7.69 10.30
CA GLU A 162 -18.85 -8.93 9.65
C GLU A 162 -17.34 -9.09 9.89
N PRO A 163 -16.87 -10.32 10.21
CA PRO A 163 -17.66 -11.52 10.46
C PRO A 163 -18.25 -11.57 11.89
N GLY A 164 -18.07 -10.50 12.67
CA GLY A 164 -18.37 -10.40 14.10
C GLY A 164 -17.10 -10.05 14.88
N GLU A 165 -17.22 -9.86 16.19
CA GLU A 165 -16.08 -9.47 17.04
C GLU A 165 -15.09 -10.62 17.24
N CYS A 166 -15.57 -11.86 17.35
CA CYS A 166 -14.72 -13.04 17.52
C CYS A 166 -14.65 -13.84 16.21
N VAL A 167 -13.44 -14.13 15.76
CA VAL A 167 -13.21 -14.71 14.44
C VAL A 167 -12.23 -15.87 14.54
N LEU A 168 -12.60 -16.97 13.89
CA LEU A 168 -11.73 -18.12 13.71
C LEU A 168 -11.23 -18.14 12.26
N LEU A 169 -9.92 -17.99 12.07
CA LEU A 169 -9.26 -18.10 10.77
C LEU A 169 -8.62 -19.49 10.66
N PRO A 170 -8.93 -20.27 9.60
CA PRO A 170 -8.35 -21.58 9.41
C PRO A 170 -6.89 -21.53 8.89
N PRO A 171 -6.16 -22.66 8.97
CA PRO A 171 -4.78 -22.77 8.50
C PRO A 171 -4.58 -22.44 7.02
N THR A 172 -3.37 -22.00 6.67
CA THR A 172 -2.91 -21.79 5.28
C THR A 172 -1.79 -22.73 4.86
N TYR A 173 -1.38 -23.66 5.73
CA TYR A 173 -0.38 -24.69 5.46
C TYR A 173 -0.90 -26.08 5.83
N PRO A 174 -0.59 -27.13 5.02
CA PRO A 174 0.23 -27.14 3.80
C PRO A 174 -0.47 -26.55 2.56
N ASN A 175 -1.78 -26.35 2.64
CA ASN A 175 -2.61 -25.74 1.62
C ASN A 175 -3.50 -24.69 2.26
N PHE A 176 -4.04 -23.77 1.46
CA PHE A 176 -4.98 -22.79 1.97
C PHE A 176 -6.31 -23.46 2.31
N SER A 177 -6.80 -23.29 3.54
CA SER A 177 -8.15 -23.75 3.89
C SER A 177 -9.21 -22.81 3.31
N MET A 178 -10.38 -23.33 2.95
CA MET A 178 -11.54 -22.48 2.64
C MET A 178 -11.86 -21.57 3.83
N GLY A 179 -12.02 -20.28 3.56
CA GLY A 179 -12.31 -19.26 4.58
C GLY A 179 -11.09 -18.75 5.37
N TRP A 180 -9.86 -18.98 4.89
CA TRP A 180 -8.61 -18.43 5.47
C TRP A 180 -8.57 -16.90 5.48
N ALA A 181 -9.41 -16.26 4.65
CA ALA A 181 -9.68 -14.83 4.66
C ALA A 181 -11.19 -14.55 4.78
N LYS A 182 -11.53 -13.43 5.41
CA LYS A 182 -12.90 -12.98 5.69
C LYS A 182 -13.00 -11.47 5.51
N LYS A 183 -14.13 -10.98 5.03
CA LYS A 183 -14.39 -9.54 5.01
C LYS A 183 -14.53 -9.02 6.45
N LEU A 184 -13.92 -7.88 6.71
CA LEU A 184 -14.12 -7.09 7.90
C LEU A 184 -14.99 -5.88 7.55
N VAL A 185 -16.18 -5.80 8.12
CA VAL A 185 -17.10 -4.68 7.95
C VAL A 185 -17.30 -3.97 9.28
N LEU A 186 -16.91 -2.71 9.32
CA LEU A 186 -17.09 -1.84 10.48
C LEU A 186 -18.17 -0.81 10.18
N GLU A 187 -19.15 -0.69 11.06
CA GLU A 187 -20.10 0.42 11.06
C GLU A 187 -19.59 1.48 12.03
N ILE A 188 -19.38 2.70 11.53
CA ILE A 188 -18.86 3.83 12.29
C ILE A 188 -19.91 4.93 12.30
N LYS A 189 -20.33 5.32 13.50
CA LYS A 189 -21.26 6.43 13.74
C LYS A 189 -20.53 7.57 14.43
N ILE A 190 -20.71 8.78 13.91
CA ILE A 190 -20.14 10.01 14.45
C ILE A 190 -21.16 10.65 15.38
N LYS A 191 -20.81 10.76 16.66
CA LYS A 191 -21.63 11.33 17.72
C LYS A 191 -21.49 12.85 17.84
N LYS A 192 -20.28 13.36 17.57
CA LYS A 192 -19.93 14.79 17.68
C LYS A 192 -19.28 15.25 16.36
N PRO A 193 -19.53 16.48 15.90
CA PRO A 193 -18.84 17.04 14.74
C PRO A 193 -17.32 16.96 14.90
N LEU A 194 -16.62 16.58 13.82
CA LEU A 194 -15.17 16.48 13.81
C LEU A 194 -14.56 17.77 13.27
N TYR A 195 -13.63 18.35 14.02
CA TYR A 195 -12.90 19.57 13.65
C TYR A 195 -11.42 19.33 13.33
N HIS A 196 -10.94 18.10 13.47
CA HIS A 196 -9.58 17.70 13.16
C HIS A 196 -9.59 16.26 12.63
N GLU A 197 -8.45 15.81 12.10
CA GLU A 197 -8.22 14.39 11.80
C GLU A 197 -8.36 13.56 13.07
N GLU A 198 -9.08 12.45 12.97
CA GLU A 198 -9.23 11.48 14.05
C GLU A 198 -8.83 10.09 13.58
N GLU A 199 -8.50 9.21 14.51
CA GLU A 199 -8.03 7.87 14.20
C GLU A 199 -8.85 6.81 14.95
N ILE A 200 -9.22 5.76 14.23
CA ILE A 200 -9.75 4.52 14.78
C ILE A 200 -8.74 3.42 14.49
N LEU A 201 -8.31 2.72 15.53
CA LEU A 201 -7.35 1.63 15.43
C LEU A 201 -8.07 0.30 15.64
N ILE A 202 -7.81 -0.67 14.78
CA ILE A 202 -8.24 -2.04 14.98
C ILE A 202 -7.06 -2.84 15.51
N LYS A 203 -7.20 -3.35 16.73
CA LYS A 203 -6.25 -4.25 17.37
C LYS A 203 -6.86 -5.64 17.52
N ASP A 204 -6.00 -6.63 17.69
CA ASP A 204 -6.40 -7.91 18.24
C ASP A 204 -6.44 -7.92 19.74
N ASP A 205 -7.27 -8.83 20.22
CA ASP A 205 -7.28 -9.29 21.59
C ASP A 205 -7.58 -10.80 21.60
N ILE A 206 -7.41 -11.42 22.77
CA ILE A 206 -7.79 -12.81 22.99
C ILE A 206 -9.32 -12.89 23.01
N PRO A 207 -9.95 -13.88 22.35
CA PRO A 207 -11.39 -14.10 22.45
C PRO A 207 -11.84 -14.28 23.92
N PRO A 208 -13.12 -13.99 24.24
CA PRO A 208 -13.70 -14.33 25.53
C PRO A 208 -13.45 -15.80 25.92
N GLU A 209 -13.19 -16.06 27.20
CA GLU A 209 -12.72 -17.36 27.69
C GLU A 209 -13.67 -18.53 27.38
N ASP A 210 -14.98 -18.28 27.28
CA ASP A 210 -15.96 -19.28 26.86
C ASP A 210 -15.80 -19.69 25.39
N ILE A 211 -15.63 -18.72 24.50
CA ILE A 211 -15.37 -18.95 23.06
C ILE A 211 -14.00 -19.58 22.86
N ASP A 212 -12.98 -19.02 23.52
CA ASP A 212 -11.60 -19.48 23.39
C ASP A 212 -11.46 -20.92 23.88
N ARG A 213 -12.03 -21.25 25.06
CA ARG A 213 -12.06 -22.62 25.57
C ARG A 213 -12.78 -23.57 24.61
N ALA A 214 -13.94 -23.18 24.06
CA ALA A 214 -14.66 -24.02 23.10
C ALA A 214 -13.82 -24.34 21.86
N TRP A 215 -13.08 -23.36 21.32
CA TRP A 215 -12.17 -23.59 20.20
C TRP A 215 -10.96 -24.45 20.59
N ARG A 216 -10.36 -24.23 21.77
CA ARG A 216 -9.28 -25.10 22.28
C ARG A 216 -9.73 -26.55 22.43
N GLU A 217 -10.94 -26.78 22.96
CA GLU A 217 -11.51 -28.13 23.10
C GLU A 217 -11.79 -28.77 21.74
N GLN A 218 -12.32 -28.02 20.78
CA GLN A 218 -12.66 -28.52 19.45
C GLN A 218 -11.43 -28.87 18.61
N TYR A 219 -10.40 -28.03 18.63
CA TYR A 219 -9.25 -28.13 17.71
C TYR A 219 -7.96 -28.61 18.38
N GLY A 220 -7.93 -28.69 19.72
CA GLY A 220 -6.80 -29.19 20.50
C GLY A 220 -5.50 -28.47 20.20
N SER A 221 -4.45 -29.22 19.88
CA SER A 221 -3.13 -28.67 19.56
C SER A 221 -3.08 -27.84 18.27
N LYS A 222 -4.10 -27.96 17.40
CA LYS A 222 -4.24 -27.24 16.13
C LYS A 222 -4.93 -25.89 16.26
N TYR A 223 -4.92 -25.28 17.44
CA TYR A 223 -5.51 -23.97 17.67
C TYR A 223 -4.61 -23.07 18.51
N ARG A 224 -4.62 -21.76 18.21
CA ARG A 224 -3.99 -20.69 18.98
C ARG A 224 -4.91 -19.48 19.04
N SER A 225 -4.85 -18.77 20.16
CA SER A 225 -5.64 -17.57 20.44
C SER A 225 -4.77 -16.32 20.42
N GLY A 226 -5.22 -15.28 19.71
CA GLY A 226 -4.51 -14.00 19.58
C GLY A 226 -3.23 -14.08 18.73
N GLY A 227 -2.54 -12.94 18.59
CA GLY A 227 -1.19 -12.86 18.04
C GLY A 227 -0.10 -13.11 19.09
N SER A 228 1.18 -13.10 18.67
CA SER A 228 2.29 -13.01 19.62
C SER A 228 2.19 -11.75 20.51
N ILE A 229 2.84 -11.73 21.68
CA ILE A 229 2.81 -10.57 22.59
C ILE A 229 3.24 -9.27 21.89
N LEU A 230 4.20 -9.35 20.96
CA LEU A 230 4.68 -8.21 20.17
C LEU A 230 3.65 -7.78 19.12
N GLU A 231 2.92 -8.74 18.57
CA GLU A 231 1.88 -8.54 17.58
C GLU A 231 0.62 -7.89 18.15
N LEU A 232 0.23 -8.24 19.37
CA LEU A 232 -0.91 -7.63 20.09
C LEU A 232 -0.72 -6.12 20.33
N GLN A 233 0.51 -5.61 20.26
CA GLN A 233 0.79 -4.19 20.49
C GLN A 233 0.50 -3.32 19.26
N GLN A 234 0.59 -3.88 18.06
CA GLN A 234 0.48 -3.14 16.80
C GLN A 234 -0.95 -3.15 16.25
N PRO A 235 -1.51 -2.00 15.84
CA PRO A 235 -2.79 -2.00 15.17
C PRO A 235 -2.69 -2.73 13.82
N ARG A 236 -3.64 -3.60 13.54
CA ARG A 236 -3.74 -4.37 12.30
C ARG A 236 -4.36 -3.56 11.17
N LEU A 237 -5.25 -2.63 11.53
CA LEU A 237 -5.81 -1.64 10.63
C LEU A 237 -5.86 -0.28 11.32
N ARG A 238 -5.40 0.75 10.62
CA ARG A 238 -5.47 2.16 11.01
C ARG A 238 -6.44 2.88 10.08
N ILE A 239 -7.49 3.47 10.63
CA ILE A 239 -8.48 4.23 9.87
C ILE A 239 -8.35 5.69 10.27
N LYS A 240 -7.93 6.53 9.34
CA LYS A 240 -7.89 7.98 9.52
C LYS A 240 -9.17 8.59 8.98
N ILE A 241 -9.84 9.39 9.79
CA ILE A 241 -11.06 10.10 9.40
C ILE A 241 -10.71 11.56 9.23
N ILE A 242 -10.86 12.06 8.00
CA ILE A 242 -10.44 13.39 7.59
C ILE A 242 -11.68 14.22 7.22
N PRO A 243 -12.10 15.17 8.08
CA PRO A 243 -13.21 16.07 7.75
C PRO A 243 -12.82 17.03 6.60
N LEU A 244 -13.68 17.09 5.59
CA LEU A 244 -13.61 18.01 4.47
C LEU A 244 -14.38 19.29 4.81
N TYR A 245 -13.65 20.36 5.11
CA TYR A 245 -14.26 21.67 5.31
C TYR A 245 -14.73 22.25 3.98
N VAL A 246 -16.00 22.67 3.94
CA VAL A 246 -16.64 23.28 2.75
C VAL A 246 -15.96 24.59 2.32
N ASN A 247 -15.04 25.14 3.12
CA ASN A 247 -14.42 26.45 2.89
C ASN A 247 -12.94 26.42 2.46
N SER A 248 -12.30 25.27 2.20
CA SER A 248 -11.00 25.30 1.52
C SER A 248 -11.21 25.23 0.00
N THR A 249 -11.21 26.38 -0.65
CA THR A 249 -11.06 26.50 -2.11
C THR A 249 -9.75 25.91 -2.65
N THR A 250 -8.90 25.39 -1.77
CA THR A 250 -7.74 24.57 -2.09
C THR A 250 -8.04 23.14 -1.70
N SER A 251 -8.34 22.32 -2.71
CA SER A 251 -8.16 20.87 -2.59
C SER A 251 -6.70 20.59 -2.19
N PRO A 252 -6.42 19.67 -1.23
CA PRO A 252 -5.05 19.26 -0.92
C PRO A 252 -4.35 18.62 -2.13
N PHE A 253 -5.12 18.08 -3.10
CA PHE A 253 -4.59 17.63 -4.39
C PHE A 253 -4.30 18.78 -5.36
N GLY A 254 -4.89 19.95 -5.13
CA GLY A 254 -4.65 21.17 -5.91
C GLY A 254 -3.29 21.80 -5.64
N GLU A 255 -2.79 21.74 -4.39
CA GLU A 255 -1.47 22.31 -4.06
C GLU A 255 -0.31 21.42 -4.49
N ILE A 256 -0.40 20.09 -4.32
CA ILE A 256 0.64 19.17 -4.80
C ILE A 256 0.69 19.16 -6.34
N GLY A 257 -0.49 19.19 -6.98
CA GLY A 257 -0.59 19.34 -8.44
C GLY A 257 -0.05 20.68 -8.93
N ARG A 258 -0.30 21.79 -8.21
CA ARG A 258 0.25 23.12 -8.54
C ARG A 258 1.74 23.20 -8.29
N LEU A 259 2.29 22.63 -7.22
CA LEU A 259 3.73 22.61 -6.97
C LEU A 259 4.47 21.84 -8.05
N ASN A 260 3.98 20.67 -8.46
CA ASN A 260 4.57 19.91 -9.57
C ASN A 260 4.48 20.67 -10.90
N LYS A 261 3.37 21.38 -11.14
CA LYS A 261 3.25 22.25 -12.32
C LYS A 261 4.21 23.44 -12.25
N LEU A 262 4.39 24.04 -11.07
CA LEU A 262 5.30 25.16 -10.85
C LEU A 262 6.75 24.72 -11.01
N THR A 263 7.14 23.57 -10.47
CA THR A 263 8.51 23.05 -10.60
C THR A 263 8.84 22.70 -12.04
N HIS A 264 7.92 22.07 -12.78
CA HIS A 264 8.12 21.79 -14.21
C HIS A 264 8.22 23.05 -15.09
N VAL A 265 7.62 24.18 -14.68
CA VAL A 265 7.70 25.45 -15.43
C VAL A 265 8.88 26.32 -14.98
N LEU A 266 9.16 26.40 -13.68
CA LEU A 266 10.20 27.27 -13.13
C LEU A 266 11.60 26.70 -13.31
N LEU A 267 11.77 25.37 -13.23
CA LEU A 267 13.07 24.73 -13.41
C LEU A 267 13.73 25.05 -14.76
N PRO A 268 13.05 24.93 -15.93
CA PRO A 268 13.65 25.30 -17.21
C PRO A 268 13.94 26.81 -17.32
N ILE A 269 13.13 27.67 -16.69
CA ILE A 269 13.38 29.12 -16.65
C ILE A 269 14.67 29.43 -15.87
N ILE A 270 14.84 28.82 -14.70
CA ILE A 270 16.04 28.99 -13.86
C ILE A 270 17.28 28.49 -14.61
N ILE A 271 17.21 27.32 -15.26
CA ILE A 271 18.31 26.79 -16.08
C ILE A 271 18.66 27.77 -17.21
N THR A 272 17.67 28.33 -17.88
CA THR A 272 17.89 29.29 -18.98
C THR A 272 18.59 30.57 -18.49
N ILE A 273 18.16 31.10 -17.34
CA ILE A 273 18.79 32.29 -16.74
C ILE A 273 20.26 32.02 -16.38
N LEU A 274 20.56 30.87 -15.78
CA LEU A 274 21.93 30.49 -15.42
C LEU A 274 22.84 30.36 -16.65
N ILE A 275 22.33 29.79 -17.76
CA ILE A 275 23.06 29.71 -19.03
C ILE A 275 23.37 31.12 -19.57
N ILE A 276 22.39 32.02 -19.56
CA ILE A 276 22.57 33.41 -20.03
C ILE A 276 23.64 34.12 -19.19
N ILE A 277 23.58 34.00 -17.86
CA ILE A 277 24.58 34.58 -16.95
C ILE A 277 25.96 34.02 -17.26
N GLY A 278 26.10 32.70 -17.44
CA GLY A 278 27.36 32.06 -17.81
C GLY A 278 27.94 32.59 -19.12
N VAL A 279 27.10 32.78 -20.15
CA VAL A 279 27.52 33.34 -21.44
C VAL A 279 27.96 34.80 -21.31
N VAL A 280 27.26 35.61 -20.52
CA VAL A 280 27.62 37.02 -20.28
C VAL A 280 28.96 37.12 -19.55
N ILE A 281 29.16 36.32 -18.51
CA ILE A 281 30.42 36.26 -17.76
C ILE A 281 31.56 35.84 -18.69
N ALA A 282 31.39 34.75 -19.46
CA ALA A 282 32.40 34.27 -20.40
C ALA A 282 32.78 35.32 -21.47
N LYS A 283 31.80 36.06 -22.00
CA LYS A 283 32.05 37.17 -22.94
C LYS A 283 32.83 38.31 -22.29
N LYS A 284 32.56 38.62 -21.01
CA LYS A 284 33.24 39.70 -20.27
C LYS A 284 34.71 39.34 -20.03
N PHE A 285 35.02 38.10 -19.67
CA PHE A 285 36.40 37.61 -19.55
C PHE A 285 37.15 37.64 -20.89
N LYS A 286 36.51 37.20 -21.98
CA LYS A 286 37.14 37.19 -23.32
C LYS A 286 37.46 38.60 -23.86
N ARG A 287 36.69 39.63 -23.47
CA ARG A 287 37.01 41.04 -23.82
C ARG A 287 38.23 41.58 -23.08
N LYS A 288 38.48 41.12 -21.86
CA LYS A 288 39.61 41.57 -21.03
C LYS A 288 40.95 41.04 -21.54
N ASP A 289 40.96 39.86 -22.15
CA ASP A 289 42.18 39.27 -22.75
C ASP A 289 42.55 39.91 -24.10
N ASN A 290 41.59 40.52 -24.81
CA ASN A 290 41.83 41.19 -26.09
C ASN A 290 42.27 42.66 -25.94
N SER A 291 42.30 43.22 -24.72
CA SER A 291 42.77 44.59 -24.46
C SER A 291 44.22 44.65 -23.96
N ILE A 292 44.96 43.53 -24.01
CA ILE A 292 46.37 43.40 -23.59
C ILE A 292 47.28 43.08 -24.81
N LEU A 293 46.76 43.21 -26.03
CA LEU A 293 47.51 43.16 -27.29
C LEU A 293 47.31 44.48 -28.04
#